data_AF-A0A734C3Q9-F1
#
_entry.id   AF-A0A734C3Q9-F1
#
_cell.length_a   1.000
_cell.length_b   1.000
_cell.length_c   1.000
_cell.angle_alpha   90.00
_cell.angle_beta   90.00
_cell.angle_gamma   90.00
#
_symmetry.space_group_name_H-M   'P 1'
#
loop_
_entity.id
_entity.type
_entity.pdbx_description
1 polymer ?
#
loop_
_entity_poly.entity_id
_entity_poly.type
_entity_poly.pdbx_seq_one_letter_code
_entity_poly.pdbx_strand_id
1 'polypeptide(L)'
;HENIAVELCRSFTQEMRTDYDHVFFSGALDAFYSCQYGRLEYRTLDFKKIICQSDYQGCAVMNYCSIDTPYTRITEHKYFSPWERHEASICYQEYSRECEAGDIPYYPVRRADKMDLLNKYLSRAKKEKNITFIGRLGTYRYLDMDITIAEALQTADVYLTSLYEQKEMPAFTVTV
;
A
#
# COMPACT_ATOMS: atom_id res chain seq x y z
N HIS A 1 -10.08 -6.81 20.38
CA HIS A 1 -10.17 -8.28 20.38
C HIS A 1 -9.06 -8.80 21.28
N GLU A 2 -9.32 -9.78 22.16
CA GLU A 2 -8.34 -10.22 23.17
C GLU A 2 -7.10 -10.91 22.58
N ASN A 3 -7.24 -11.60 21.44
CA ASN A 3 -6.13 -12.28 20.75
C ASN A 3 -5.28 -11.36 19.84
N ILE A 4 -5.50 -10.04 19.82
CA ILE A 4 -4.79 -9.12 18.93
C ILE A 4 -4.09 -8.04 19.76
N ALA A 5 -2.76 -8.11 19.81
CA ALA A 5 -1.91 -7.04 20.33
C ALA A 5 -1.50 -6.11 19.18
N VAL A 6 -1.56 -4.80 19.41
CA VAL A 6 -1.18 -3.78 18.41
C VAL A 6 -0.09 -2.90 18.99
N GLU A 7 1.01 -2.80 18.26
CA GLU A 7 2.12 -1.91 18.59
C GLU A 7 2.35 -0.92 17.45
N LEU A 8 2.39 0.37 17.80
CA LEU A 8 2.63 1.47 16.86
C LEU A 8 4.08 1.95 16.99
N CYS A 9 4.55 2.70 15.99
CA CYS A 9 5.93 3.22 15.95
C CYS A 9 7.02 2.13 16.04
N ARG A 10 6.68 0.89 15.62
CA ARG A 10 7.59 -0.26 15.60
C ARG A 10 7.86 -0.69 14.17
N SER A 11 9.11 -0.56 13.73
CA SER A 11 9.55 -1.10 12.45
C SER A 11 9.81 -2.60 12.58
N PHE A 12 9.48 -3.35 11.52
CA PHE A 12 9.79 -4.77 11.43
C PHE A 12 11.28 -4.98 11.13
N THR A 13 11.90 -5.96 11.78
CA THR A 13 13.25 -6.46 11.44
C THR A 13 13.21 -7.97 11.19
N GLN A 14 14.20 -8.50 10.47
CA GLN A 14 14.19 -9.92 10.09
C GLN A 14 14.33 -10.85 11.31
N GLU A 15 14.99 -10.39 12.36
CA GLU A 15 15.18 -11.15 13.61
C GLU A 15 13.86 -11.42 14.30
N MET A 16 12.88 -10.52 14.18
CA MET A 16 11.55 -10.68 14.79
C MET A 16 10.80 -11.90 14.25
N ARG A 17 11.19 -12.46 13.10
CA ARG A 17 10.52 -13.63 12.51
C ARG A 17 10.62 -14.87 13.37
N THR A 18 11.69 -15.01 14.17
CA THR A 18 11.91 -16.22 14.98
C THR A 18 10.94 -16.35 16.14
N ASP A 19 10.26 -15.26 16.50
CA ASP A 19 9.33 -15.20 17.62
C ASP A 19 7.91 -15.67 17.25
N TYR A 20 7.66 -15.98 15.97
CA TYR A 20 6.35 -16.31 15.44
C TYR A 20 6.37 -17.54 14.53
N ASP A 21 5.27 -18.31 14.55
CA ASP A 21 5.10 -19.47 13.66
C ASP A 21 4.99 -19.07 12.18
N HIS A 22 4.34 -17.93 11.90
CA HIS A 22 4.18 -17.39 10.54
C HIS A 22 4.05 -15.87 10.57
N VAL A 23 4.58 -15.21 9.53
CA VAL A 23 4.51 -13.74 9.37
C VAL A 23 3.67 -13.36 8.14
N PHE A 24 2.68 -12.48 8.32
CA PHE A 24 2.00 -11.84 7.20
C PHE A 24 2.58 -10.43 7.00
N PHE A 25 3.27 -10.22 5.89
CA PHE A 25 4.00 -8.98 5.64
C PHE A 25 3.31 -8.14 4.55
N SER A 26 2.78 -6.98 4.95
CA SER A 26 2.11 -6.03 4.05
C SER A 26 2.96 -4.82 3.66
N GLY A 27 4.23 -4.77 4.09
CA GLY A 27 5.19 -3.73 3.72
C GLY A 27 5.78 -3.91 2.32
N ALA A 28 6.61 -2.98 1.87
CA ALA A 28 7.19 -3.01 0.53
C ALA A 28 8.14 -4.20 0.34
N LEU A 29 7.90 -4.98 -0.72
CA LEU A 29 8.63 -6.21 -1.01
C LEU A 29 10.15 -5.99 -1.19
N ASP A 30 10.52 -4.92 -1.90
CA ASP A 30 11.92 -4.55 -2.08
C ASP A 30 12.56 -4.08 -0.76
N ALA A 31 11.84 -3.30 0.04
CA ALA A 31 12.31 -2.84 1.36
C ALA A 31 12.52 -3.99 2.34
N PHE A 32 11.68 -5.04 2.31
CA PHE A 32 11.89 -6.28 3.07
C PHE A 32 13.28 -6.87 2.82
N TYR A 33 13.77 -6.76 1.59
CA TYR A 33 15.08 -7.20 1.15
C TYR A 33 16.13 -6.07 1.12
N SER A 34 15.93 -5.01 1.90
CA SER A 34 16.84 -3.85 1.98
C SER A 34 17.19 -3.23 0.63
N CYS A 35 16.26 -3.31 -0.33
CA CYS A 35 16.43 -2.83 -1.70
C CYS A 35 17.67 -3.38 -2.43
N GLN A 36 18.16 -4.59 -2.08
CA GLN A 36 19.42 -5.14 -2.58
C GLN A 36 19.54 -5.26 -4.11
N TYR A 37 18.42 -5.32 -4.84
CA TYR A 37 18.40 -5.37 -6.31
C TYR A 37 18.06 -4.02 -6.95
N GLY A 38 17.84 -2.97 -6.15
CA GLY A 38 17.26 -1.69 -6.56
C GLY A 38 15.85 -1.49 -5.99
N ARG A 39 15.35 -0.25 -6.02
CA ARG A 39 14.01 0.11 -5.57
C ARG A 39 12.98 -0.19 -6.65
N LEU A 40 11.85 -0.78 -6.27
CA LEU A 40 10.69 -0.87 -7.15
C LEU A 40 10.13 0.53 -7.37
N GLU A 41 9.66 0.80 -8.59
CA GLU A 41 9.29 2.15 -8.99
C GLU A 41 7.89 2.51 -8.51
N TYR A 42 7.77 3.67 -7.89
CA TYR A 42 6.48 4.22 -7.50
C TYR A 42 6.35 5.66 -7.98
N ARG A 43 5.11 6.09 -8.16
CA ARG A 43 4.77 7.50 -8.02
C ARG A 43 4.46 7.78 -6.56
N THR A 44 4.91 8.92 -6.07
CA THR A 44 4.50 9.48 -4.78
C THR A 44 3.60 10.69 -4.98
N LEU A 45 2.99 11.14 -3.88
CA LEU A 45 2.07 12.27 -3.84
C LEU A 45 2.47 13.24 -2.73
N ASP A 46 2.63 14.51 -3.06
CA ASP A 46 2.73 15.59 -2.08
C ASP A 46 1.35 16.26 -1.95
N PHE A 47 0.90 16.46 -0.70
CA PHE A 47 -0.37 17.11 -0.41
C PHE A 47 -0.15 18.48 0.22
N LYS A 48 -0.43 19.53 -0.54
CA LYS A 48 -0.42 20.90 -0.01
C LYS A 48 -1.75 21.21 0.64
N LYS A 49 -1.73 21.34 1.96
CA LYS A 49 -2.92 21.68 2.76
C LYS A 49 -3.37 23.12 2.54
N ILE A 50 -4.67 23.27 2.28
CA ILE A 50 -5.39 24.54 2.21
C ILE A 50 -6.49 24.49 3.27
N ILE A 51 -6.63 25.58 4.01
CA ILE A 51 -7.74 25.78 4.95
C ILE A 51 -8.51 26.99 4.45
N CYS A 52 -9.83 26.84 4.27
CA CYS A 52 -10.72 27.94 3.90
C CYS A 52 -11.92 28.00 4.86
N GLN A 53 -12.50 29.19 4.99
CA GLN A 53 -13.64 29.45 5.89
C GLN A 53 -14.98 29.32 5.18
N SER A 54 -15.00 28.66 4.02
CA SER A 54 -16.17 28.53 3.16
C SER A 54 -16.11 27.24 2.36
N ASP A 55 -17.04 27.07 1.43
CA ASP A 55 -16.89 26.14 0.30
C ASP A 55 -15.76 26.62 -0.63
N TYR A 56 -14.86 25.72 -1.02
CA TYR A 56 -13.72 26.02 -1.88
C TYR A 56 -14.03 25.73 -3.36
N GLN A 57 -14.65 24.59 -3.64
CA GLN A 57 -14.89 24.12 -5.02
C GLN A 57 -16.25 23.46 -5.25
N GLY A 58 -17.07 23.24 -4.23
CA GLY A 58 -18.43 22.72 -4.40
C GLY A 58 -18.55 21.22 -4.66
N CYS A 59 -17.44 20.46 -4.61
CA CYS A 59 -17.43 19.01 -4.81
C CYS A 59 -16.23 18.34 -4.12
N ALA A 60 -16.31 17.03 -3.90
CA ALA A 60 -15.25 16.27 -3.22
C ALA A 60 -13.92 16.25 -3.98
N VAL A 61 -13.95 16.15 -5.31
CA VAL A 61 -12.75 16.03 -6.15
C VAL A 61 -12.94 16.82 -7.44
N MET A 62 -12.00 17.73 -7.72
CA MET A 62 -11.91 18.47 -8.97
C MET A 62 -10.59 18.13 -9.66
N ASN A 63 -10.66 17.51 -10.84
CA ASN A 63 -9.47 17.15 -11.63
C ASN A 63 -9.02 18.31 -12.52
N TYR A 64 -7.70 18.49 -12.65
CA TYR A 64 -7.10 19.49 -13.53
C TYR A 64 -6.25 18.77 -14.58
N CYS A 65 -6.80 18.61 -15.78
CA CYS A 65 -6.21 17.76 -16.83
C CYS A 65 -5.13 18.47 -17.67
N SER A 66 -4.97 19.79 -17.54
CA SER A 66 -3.97 20.54 -18.30
C SER A 66 -2.58 20.39 -17.66
N ILE A 67 -1.56 20.18 -18.50
CA ILE A 67 -0.16 20.16 -18.07
C ILE A 67 0.33 21.50 -17.51
N ASP A 68 -0.33 22.60 -17.87
CA ASP A 68 -0.02 23.93 -17.33
C ASP A 68 -0.45 24.08 -15.87
N THR A 69 -1.28 23.15 -15.36
CA THR A 69 -1.65 23.09 -13.95
C THR A 69 -0.70 22.14 -13.21
N PRO A 70 0.06 22.61 -12.20
CA PRO A 70 1.12 21.81 -11.59
C PRO A 70 0.61 20.70 -10.65
N TYR A 71 -0.65 20.76 -10.21
CA TYR A 71 -1.30 19.74 -9.38
C TYR A 71 -2.30 18.91 -10.20
N THR A 72 -2.47 17.64 -9.84
CA THR A 72 -3.35 16.71 -10.56
C THR A 72 -4.83 16.96 -10.27
N ARG A 73 -5.14 17.32 -9.03
CA ARG A 73 -6.51 17.58 -8.54
C ARG A 73 -6.49 18.37 -7.25
N ILE A 74 -7.66 18.91 -6.90
CA ILE A 74 -7.95 19.40 -5.56
C ILE A 74 -9.05 18.54 -4.94
N THR A 75 -8.83 18.07 -3.72
CA THR A 75 -9.84 17.35 -2.94
C THR A 75 -10.36 18.23 -1.80
N GLU A 76 -11.68 18.36 -1.68
CA GLU A 76 -12.33 19.10 -0.60
C GLU A 76 -13.03 18.12 0.35
N HIS A 77 -12.44 17.90 1.52
CA HIS A 77 -12.71 16.69 2.30
C HIS A 77 -14.13 16.64 2.90
N LYS A 78 -14.73 17.80 3.22
CA LYS A 78 -16.07 17.85 3.81
C LYS A 78 -17.13 17.21 2.91
N TYR A 79 -16.91 17.19 1.59
CA TYR A 79 -17.83 16.57 0.63
C TYR A 79 -17.78 15.04 0.60
N PHE A 80 -16.80 14.40 1.24
CA PHE A 80 -16.83 12.93 1.45
C PHE A 80 -17.79 12.51 2.57
N SER A 81 -18.21 13.44 3.41
CA SER A 81 -19.15 13.22 4.51
C SER A 81 -20.36 14.16 4.36
N PRO A 82 -21.16 14.04 3.29
CA PRO A 82 -22.26 14.96 2.99
C PRO A 82 -23.38 14.98 4.05
N TRP A 83 -23.38 14.01 4.97
CA TRP A 83 -24.28 13.98 6.14
C TRP A 83 -23.83 14.90 7.29
N GLU A 84 -22.59 15.42 7.26
CA GLU A 84 -22.07 16.39 8.21
C GLU A 84 -22.14 17.81 7.66
N ARG A 85 -22.09 18.82 8.56
CA ARG A 85 -22.05 20.23 8.18
C ARG A 85 -20.84 20.90 8.80
N HIS A 86 -20.01 21.48 7.94
CA HIS A 86 -18.79 22.21 8.32
C HIS A 86 -18.76 23.55 7.59
N GLU A 87 -18.64 24.65 8.33
CA GLU A 87 -18.47 25.99 7.75
C GLU A 87 -17.10 26.11 7.07
N ALA A 88 -16.05 25.77 7.81
CA ALA A 88 -14.68 25.68 7.29
C ALA A 88 -14.45 24.41 6.48
N SER A 89 -13.46 24.44 5.60
CA SER A 89 -13.07 23.30 4.76
C SER A 89 -11.56 23.10 4.74
N ILE A 90 -11.16 21.83 4.67
CA ILE A 90 -9.78 21.39 4.45
C ILE A 90 -9.70 20.80 3.04
N CYS A 91 -8.86 21.42 2.21
CA CYS A 91 -8.62 20.99 0.85
C CYS A 91 -7.16 20.58 0.66
N TYR A 92 -6.89 19.62 -0.21
CA TYR A 92 -5.52 19.27 -0.64
C TYR A 92 -5.33 19.52 -2.12
N GLN A 93 -4.31 20.32 -2.47
CA GLN A 93 -3.69 20.27 -3.79
C GLN A 93 -2.74 19.08 -3.84
N GLU A 94 -3.00 18.14 -4.75
CA GLU A 94 -2.23 16.91 -4.91
C GLU A 94 -1.19 17.06 -6.05
N TYR A 95 0.07 16.77 -5.76
CA TYR A 95 1.16 16.81 -6.74
C TYR A 95 1.75 15.42 -6.91
N SER A 96 1.80 14.92 -8.14
CA SER A 96 2.40 13.62 -8.44
C SER A 96 3.84 13.78 -8.93
N ARG A 97 4.76 12.98 -8.37
CA ARG A 97 6.16 12.92 -8.81
C ARG A 97 6.74 11.51 -8.68
N GLU A 98 7.97 11.32 -9.16
CA GLU A 98 8.71 10.07 -8.95
C GLU A 98 8.97 9.87 -7.44
N CYS A 99 8.84 8.63 -6.98
CA CYS A 99 9.10 8.26 -5.60
C CYS A 99 10.59 8.06 -5.37
N GLU A 100 11.17 8.81 -4.44
CA GLU A 100 12.57 8.75 -4.04
C GLU A 100 12.74 8.03 -2.70
N ALA A 101 13.98 7.93 -2.23
CA ALA A 101 14.27 7.37 -0.92
C ALA A 101 13.72 8.28 0.19
N GLY A 102 12.88 7.73 1.07
CA GLY A 102 12.23 8.47 2.15
C GLY A 102 10.79 8.89 1.84
N ASP A 103 10.38 8.80 0.57
CA ASP A 103 8.99 9.06 0.19
C ASP A 103 8.06 7.89 0.50
N ILE A 104 6.77 8.20 0.62
CA ILE A 104 5.72 7.19 0.74
C ILE A 104 5.39 6.66 -0.66
N PRO A 105 5.47 5.34 -0.92
CA PRO A 105 5.08 4.77 -2.20
C PRO A 105 3.55 4.74 -2.35
N TYR A 106 2.98 5.43 -3.35
CA TYR A 106 1.53 5.49 -3.62
C TYR A 106 1.09 4.62 -4.82
N TYR A 107 1.59 4.87 -6.02
CA TYR A 107 1.16 4.12 -7.21
C TYR A 107 2.31 3.30 -7.81
N PRO A 108 2.23 1.96 -7.87
CA PRO A 108 3.30 1.15 -8.44
C PRO A 108 3.39 1.36 -9.95
N VAL A 109 4.60 1.54 -10.45
CA VAL A 109 4.88 1.75 -11.87
C VAL A 109 5.22 0.40 -12.50
N ARG A 110 4.22 -0.29 -13.05
CA ARG A 110 4.39 -1.59 -13.72
C ARG A 110 4.64 -1.41 -15.22
N ARG A 111 5.85 -1.03 -15.59
CA ARG A 111 6.27 -0.99 -17.01
C ARG A 111 6.78 -2.37 -17.45
N ALA A 112 6.42 -2.77 -18.67
CA ALA A 112 6.76 -4.09 -19.20
C ALA A 112 8.28 -4.33 -19.29
N ASP A 113 9.05 -3.28 -19.58
CA ASP A 113 10.51 -3.28 -19.69
C ASP A 113 11.24 -3.38 -18.35
N LYS A 114 10.53 -3.28 -17.21
CA LYS A 114 11.12 -3.30 -15.86
C LYS A 114 10.63 -4.45 -14.98
N MET A 115 9.94 -5.43 -15.58
CA MET A 115 9.49 -6.63 -14.87
C MET A 115 10.64 -7.48 -14.33
N ASP A 116 11.85 -7.38 -14.90
CA ASP A 116 13.03 -8.11 -14.44
C ASP A 116 13.39 -7.85 -12.98
N LEU A 117 13.25 -6.61 -12.52
CA LEU A 117 13.53 -6.26 -11.12
C LEU A 117 12.50 -6.88 -10.17
N LEU A 118 11.21 -6.77 -10.51
CA LEU A 118 10.13 -7.41 -9.75
C LEU A 118 10.33 -8.93 -9.71
N ASN A 119 10.65 -9.55 -10.84
CA ASN A 119 10.86 -10.99 -10.96
C ASN A 119 12.02 -11.48 -10.07
N LYS A 120 13.08 -10.69 -9.88
CA LYS A 120 14.17 -11.01 -8.94
C LYS A 120 13.66 -11.09 -7.50
N TYR A 121 12.86 -10.11 -7.07
CA TYR A 121 12.26 -10.10 -5.73
C TYR A 121 11.24 -11.22 -5.56
N LEU A 122 10.34 -11.43 -6.53
CA LEU A 122 9.34 -12.51 -6.49
C LEU A 122 10.00 -13.89 -6.42
N SER A 123 11.05 -14.12 -7.21
CA SER A 123 11.79 -15.38 -7.23
C SER A 123 12.52 -15.65 -5.90
N ARG A 124 12.95 -14.59 -5.20
CA ARG A 124 13.52 -14.70 -3.87
C ARG A 124 12.43 -14.98 -2.82
N ALA A 125 11.35 -14.21 -2.84
CA ALA A 125 10.23 -14.37 -1.91
C ALA A 125 9.56 -15.74 -1.98
N LYS A 126 9.45 -16.34 -3.17
CA LYS A 126 8.94 -17.71 -3.33
C LYS A 126 9.77 -18.79 -2.65
N LYS A 127 11.00 -18.50 -2.20
CA LYS A 127 11.87 -19.43 -1.47
C LYS A 127 11.83 -19.21 0.04
N GLU A 128 11.17 -18.15 0.50
CA GLU A 128 11.02 -17.88 1.92
C GLU A 128 10.04 -18.87 2.55
N LYS A 129 10.31 -19.20 3.82
CA LYS A 129 9.43 -20.04 4.65
C LYS A 129 8.79 -19.22 5.74
N ASN A 130 7.62 -19.65 6.19
CA ASN A 130 6.89 -19.07 7.33
C ASN A 130 6.64 -17.56 7.18
N ILE A 131 6.47 -17.09 5.94
CA ILE A 131 6.10 -15.71 5.64
C ILE A 131 5.23 -15.66 4.38
N THR A 132 4.22 -14.81 4.38
CA THR A 132 3.37 -14.53 3.21
C THR A 132 3.34 -13.02 2.97
N PHE A 133 3.63 -12.60 1.75
CA PHE A 133 3.59 -11.21 1.33
C PHE A 133 2.19 -10.86 0.80
N ILE A 134 1.58 -9.81 1.34
CA ILE A 134 0.18 -9.45 1.07
C ILE A 134 0.02 -7.96 0.73
N GLY A 135 -1.16 -7.63 0.19
CA GLY A 135 -1.59 -6.26 -0.03
C GLY A 135 -0.75 -5.49 -1.07
N ARG A 136 -1.04 -4.20 -1.21
CA ARG A 136 -0.52 -3.36 -2.30
C ARG A 136 1.00 -3.28 -2.37
N LEU A 137 1.69 -3.23 -1.23
CA LEU A 137 3.14 -3.07 -1.16
C LEU A 137 3.87 -4.42 -1.20
N GLY A 138 3.37 -5.42 -0.47
CA GLY A 138 3.98 -6.76 -0.45
C GLY A 138 3.86 -7.49 -1.79
N THR A 139 2.85 -7.14 -2.59
CA THR A 139 2.61 -7.74 -3.91
C THR A 139 2.86 -6.80 -5.09
N TYR A 140 3.31 -5.56 -4.84
CA TYR A 140 3.58 -4.54 -5.88
C TYR A 140 2.41 -4.34 -6.86
N ARG A 141 1.19 -4.19 -6.33
CA ARG A 141 -0.04 -4.00 -7.10
C ARG A 141 -0.83 -2.80 -6.59
N TYR A 142 -1.55 -2.14 -7.49
CA TYR A 142 -2.60 -1.20 -7.10
C TYR A 142 -3.84 -2.02 -6.73
N LEU A 143 -4.31 -1.87 -5.50
CA LEU A 143 -5.48 -2.57 -4.98
C LEU A 143 -6.40 -1.55 -4.33
N ASP A 144 -7.67 -1.57 -4.71
CA ASP A 144 -8.71 -0.86 -3.98
C ASP A 144 -9.00 -1.56 -2.63
N MET A 145 -9.75 -0.88 -1.76
CA MET A 145 -9.98 -1.34 -0.38
C MET A 145 -10.75 -2.67 -0.33
N ASP A 146 -11.76 -2.83 -1.18
CA ASP A 146 -12.59 -4.04 -1.27
C ASP A 146 -11.77 -5.26 -1.73
N ILE A 147 -10.93 -5.08 -2.76
CA ILE A 147 -10.02 -6.14 -3.24
C ILE A 147 -9.01 -6.50 -2.14
N THR A 148 -8.48 -5.50 -1.43
CA THR A 148 -7.55 -5.75 -0.31
C THR A 148 -8.21 -6.59 0.79
N ILE A 149 -9.46 -6.29 1.14
CA ILE A 149 -10.22 -7.07 2.14
C ILE A 149 -10.48 -8.49 1.62
N ALA A 150 -10.91 -8.65 0.38
CA ALA A 150 -11.20 -9.96 -0.22
C ALA A 150 -9.94 -10.85 -0.25
N GLU A 151 -8.79 -10.32 -0.69
CA GLU A 151 -7.52 -11.04 -0.70
C GLU A 151 -7.03 -11.37 0.71
N ALA A 152 -7.28 -10.51 1.71
CA ALA A 152 -6.93 -10.78 3.10
C ALA A 152 -7.77 -11.92 3.69
N LEU A 153 -9.08 -11.94 3.43
CA LEU A 153 -9.97 -13.04 3.82
C LEU A 153 -9.52 -14.36 3.19
N GLN A 154 -9.29 -14.36 1.87
CA GLN A 154 -8.77 -15.53 1.17
C GLN A 154 -7.42 -16.00 1.73
N THR A 155 -6.53 -15.06 2.07
CA THR A 155 -5.22 -15.41 2.63
C THR A 155 -5.34 -16.10 3.99
N ALA A 156 -6.25 -15.61 4.85
CA ALA A 156 -6.53 -16.25 6.13
C ALA A 156 -7.09 -17.68 5.93
N ASP A 157 -8.03 -17.87 5.00
CA ASP A 157 -8.60 -19.18 4.69
C ASP A 157 -7.55 -20.17 4.19
N VAL A 158 -6.64 -19.74 3.30
CA VAL A 158 -5.52 -20.56 2.83
C VAL A 158 -4.60 -20.95 3.97
N TYR A 159 -4.29 -20.03 4.89
CA TYR A 159 -3.45 -20.33 6.05
C TYR A 159 -4.11 -21.34 6.99
N LEU A 160 -5.38 -21.12 7.34
CA LEU A 160 -6.15 -22.05 8.19
C LEU A 160 -6.23 -23.45 7.55
N THR A 161 -6.43 -23.51 6.23
CA THR A 161 -6.43 -24.79 5.50
C THR A 161 -5.07 -25.46 5.54
N SER A 162 -3.97 -24.69 5.38
CA SER A 162 -2.61 -25.24 5.44
C SER A 162 -2.28 -25.87 6.80
N LEU A 163 -2.80 -25.31 7.89
CA LEU A 163 -2.67 -25.89 9.23
C LEU A 163 -3.43 -27.22 9.35
N TYR A 164 -4.68 -27.27 8.85
CA TYR A 164 -5.49 -28.48 8.89
C TYR A 164 -4.90 -29.62 8.04
N GLU A 165 -4.42 -29.28 6.85
CA GLU A 165 -3.85 -30.25 5.89
C GLU A 165 -2.36 -30.54 6.13
N GLN A 166 -1.73 -29.89 7.12
CA GLN A 166 -0.29 -29.98 7.39
C GLN A 166 0.57 -29.67 6.15
N LYS A 167 0.18 -28.64 5.39
CA LYS A 167 0.88 -28.17 4.20
C LYS A 167 1.65 -26.89 4.50
N GLU A 168 2.70 -26.64 3.72
CA GLU A 168 3.45 -25.38 3.79
C GLU A 168 2.61 -24.22 3.24
N MET A 169 2.47 -23.15 4.02
CA MET A 169 1.79 -21.93 3.61
C MET A 169 2.61 -21.21 2.51
N PRO A 170 2.01 -20.88 1.34
CA PRO A 170 2.74 -20.20 0.28
C PRO A 170 3.14 -18.76 0.63
N ALA A 171 4.26 -18.31 0.03
CA ALA A 171 4.72 -16.92 0.14
C ALA A 171 3.78 -15.90 -0.50
N PHE A 172 2.91 -16.33 -1.43
CA PHE A 172 1.88 -15.51 -2.07
C PHE A 172 0.61 -16.35 -2.27
N THR A 173 -0.55 -15.80 -1.96
CA THR A 173 -1.87 -16.42 -2.14
C THR A 173 -2.59 -15.95 -3.41
N VAL A 174 -1.96 -15.05 -4.16
CA VAL A 174 -2.45 -14.42 -5.38
C VAL A 174 -1.36 -14.42 -6.44
N THR A 175 -1.76 -14.33 -7.71
CA THR A 175 -0.81 -14.18 -8.82
C THR A 175 -0.23 -12.77 -8.82
N VAL A 176 1.09 -12.69 -8.81
CA VAL A 176 1.87 -11.45 -8.73
C VAL A 176 2.77 -11.26 -9.94
#